data_AF-A0AAV3M594-F1
#
_entry.id   AF-A0AAV3M594-F1
#
_cell.length_a   1.000
_cell.length_b   1.000
_cell.length_c   1.000
_cell.angle_alpha   90.00
_cell.angle_beta   90.00
_cell.angle_gamma   90.00
#
_symmetry.space_group_name_H-M   'P 1'
#
loop_
_entity.id
_entity.type
_entity.pdbx_description
1 polymer ?
#
loop_
_entity_poly.entity_id
_entity_poly.type
_entity_poly.pdbx_seq_one_letter_code
_entity_poly.pdbx_strand_id
1 'polypeptide(L)' 'MVSNNQARRLLGMSFKLSRSKRNIQVSVIAKEKATTLPKNLEDKPFVAMQKNKATEKKTYHSVSVFYPEYI' A
#
# COMPACT_ATOMS: atom_id res chain seq x y z
N MET A 1 18.12 6.45 10.43
CA MET A 1 17.25 5.38 10.94
C MET A 1 16.81 4.45 9.81
N VAL A 2 17.07 3.15 9.95
CA VAL A 2 16.56 2.12 9.03
C VAL A 2 15.13 1.78 9.48
N SER A 3 14.13 2.05 8.65
CA SER A 3 12.75 1.67 8.97
C SER A 3 12.58 0.15 8.84
N ASN A 4 12.14 -0.53 9.89
CA ASN A 4 11.80 -1.94 9.82
C ASN A 4 10.48 -2.13 9.05
N ASN A 5 10.60 -2.45 7.76
CA ASN A 5 9.45 -2.63 6.89
C ASN A 5 8.59 -3.83 7.29
N GLN A 6 9.17 -4.90 7.87
CA GLN A 6 8.40 -6.06 8.31
C GLN A 6 7.44 -5.67 9.45
N ALA A 7 7.95 -5.01 10.49
CA ALA A 7 7.12 -4.52 11.58
C ALA A 7 6.03 -3.55 11.09
N ARG A 8 6.35 -2.68 10.13
CA ARG A 8 5.36 -1.77 9.54
C ARG A 8 4.27 -2.50 8.76
N ARG A 9 4.60 -3.60 8.09
CA ARG A 9 3.62 -4.46 7.41
C ARG A 9 2.71 -5.17 8.42
N LEU A 10 3.24 -5.66 9.53
CA LEU A 10 2.42 -6.27 10.59
C LEU A 10 1.42 -5.28 11.20
N LEU A 11 1.81 -4.02 11.32
CA LEU A 11 0.99 -2.97 11.93
C LEU A 11 0.12 -2.20 10.91
N GLY A 12 0.08 -2.59 9.63
CA GLY A 12 -0.65 -1.87 8.59
C GLY A 12 -0.12 -0.47 8.26
N MET A 13 1.07 -0.14 8.76
CA MET A 13 1.69 1.16 8.56
C MET A 13 2.24 1.31 7.14
N SER A 14 2.36 2.56 6.68
CA SER A 14 2.98 2.82 5.40
C SER A 14 4.47 2.48 5.40
N PHE A 15 4.97 1.89 4.33
CA PHE A 15 6.37 1.49 4.19
C PHE A 15 6.91 1.74 2.77
N LYS A 16 8.23 1.77 2.62
CA LYS A 16 8.88 1.84 1.30
C LYS A 16 9.09 0.43 0.77
N LEU A 17 8.75 0.18 -0.50
CA LEU A 17 8.75 -1.19 -1.05
C LEU A 17 10.09 -1.91 -0.86
N SER A 18 11.22 -1.22 -1.07
CA SER A 18 12.56 -1.74 -0.77
C SER A 18 13.55 -0.61 -0.50
N ARG A 19 14.77 -0.97 -0.08
CA ARG A 19 15.89 -0.02 0.09
C ARG A 19 16.32 0.64 -1.22
N SER A 20 16.21 -0.08 -2.34
CA SER A 20 16.52 0.44 -3.68
C SER A 20 15.35 1.23 -4.29
N LYS A 21 14.11 0.80 -4.05
CA LYS A 21 12.89 1.44 -4.58
C LYS A 21 12.32 2.46 -3.59
N ARG A 22 13.16 3.42 -3.16
CA ARG A 22 12.77 4.46 -2.16
C ARG A 22 11.65 5.37 -2.62
N ASN A 23 11.44 5.45 -3.93
CA ASN A 23 10.41 6.26 -4.57
C ASN A 23 9.03 5.60 -4.49
N ILE A 24 8.96 4.29 -4.21
CA ILE A 24 7.70 3.56 -4.11
C ILE A 24 7.32 3.40 -2.65
N GLN A 25 6.21 4.01 -2.27
CA GLN A 25 5.61 3.90 -0.94
C GLN A 25 4.29 3.16 -1.03
N VAL A 26 4.09 2.22 -0.12
CA VAL A 26 2.85 1.46 0.02
C VAL A 26 2.17 1.84 1.32
N SER A 27 0.85 1.98 1.29
CA SER A 27 0.01 2.32 2.44
C SER A 27 -1.35 1.66 2.32
N VAL A 28 -1.92 1.19 3.44
CA VAL A 28 -3.33 0.79 3.49
C VAL A 28 -4.20 2.05 3.54
N ILE A 29 -5.27 2.06 2.75
CA ILE A 29 -6.28 3.12 2.77
C ILE A 29 -7.68 2.49 2.79
N ALA A 30 -8.63 3.23 3.36
CA ALA A 30 -10.04 2.91 3.23
C ALA A 30 -10.52 3.17 1.79
N LYS A 31 -11.49 2.38 1.32
CA LYS A 31 -12.11 2.49 -0.01
C LYS A 31 -12.54 3.93 -0.33
N GLU A 32 -13.12 4.64 0.63
CA GLU A 32 -13.64 6.00 0.47
C GLU A 32 -12.59 7.03 0.04
N LYS A 33 -11.31 6.78 0.34
CA LYS A 33 -10.19 7.68 -0.03
C LYS A 33 -9.57 7.35 -1.38
N ALA A 34 -10.05 6.30 -2.06
CA ALA A 34 -9.55 5.89 -3.36
C ALA A 34 -10.38 6.56 -4.48
N THR A 35 -9.70 7.17 -5.45
CA THR A 35 -10.36 7.90 -6.54
C THR A 35 -10.93 6.97 -7.60
N THR A 36 -10.18 5.94 -7.97
CA THR A 36 -10.55 5.03 -9.06
C THR A 36 -10.04 3.64 -8.71
N LEU A 37 -10.93 2.79 -8.21
CA LEU A 37 -10.59 1.42 -7.87
C LEU A 37 -10.88 0.49 -9.05
N PRO A 38 -10.03 -0.51 -9.30
CA PRO A 38 -10.38 -1.60 -10.19
C PRO A 38 -11.62 -2.33 -9.67
N LYS A 39 -12.50 -2.80 -10.57
CA LYS A 39 -13.71 -3.58 -10.22
C LYS A 39 -13.44 -4.71 -9.22
N ASN A 40 -12.30 -5.38 -9.35
CA ASN A 40 -11.88 -6.48 -8.47
C ASN A 40 -11.56 -6.06 -7.02
N LEU A 41 -11.57 -4.76 -6.72
CA LEU A 41 -11.29 -4.17 -5.41
C LEU A 41 -12.47 -3.34 -4.88
N GLU A 42 -13.60 -3.28 -5.60
CA GLU A 42 -14.77 -2.52 -5.17
C GLU A 42 -15.43 -3.12 -3.94
N ASP A 43 -15.42 -4.43 -3.76
CA ASP A 43 -16.08 -5.10 -2.64
C ASP A 43 -15.27 -5.06 -1.32
N LYS A 44 -14.01 -4.59 -1.37
CA LYS A 44 -13.13 -4.61 -0.19
C LYS A 44 -13.19 -3.27 0.57
N PRO A 45 -13.35 -3.30 1.91
CA PRO A 45 -13.39 -2.07 2.73
C PRO A 45 -12.03 -1.37 2.79
N PHE A 46 -10.94 -2.14 2.75
CA PHE A 46 -9.57 -1.65 2.75
C PHE A 46 -8.81 -2.12 1.51
N VAL A 47 -7.93 -1.26 1.01
CA VAL A 47 -7.08 -1.51 -0.15
C VAL A 47 -5.66 -1.04 0.10
N ALA A 48 -4.68 -1.69 -0.50
CA ALA A 48 -3.29 -1.23 -0.48
C ALA A 48 -3.05 -0.28 -1.66
N MET A 49 -2.68 0.96 -1.35
CA MET A 49 -2.25 1.95 -2.33
C MET A 49 -0.74 1.94 -2.44
N GLN A 50 -0.24 1.75 -3.65
CA GLN A 50 1.15 1.97 -4.02
C GLN A 50 1.28 3.33 -4.71
N LYS A 51 2.01 4.24 -4.09
CA LYS A 51 2.34 5.56 -4.63
C LYS A 51 3.78 5.57 -5.12
N ASN A 52 3.98 5.91 -6.39
CA ASN A 52 5.31 6.21 -6.91
C ASN A 52 5.56 7.72 -6.83
N LYS A 53 6.58 8.15 -6.08
CA LYS A 53 6.99 9.55 -5.96
C LYS A 53 7.62 10.10 -7.24
N ALA A 54 8.23 9.25 -8.07
CA ALA A 54 8.92 9.71 -9.28
C ALA A 54 7.94 10.09 -10.40
N THR A 55 6.80 9.42 -10.48
CA THR A 55 5.80 9.60 -11.55
C THR A 55 4.45 10.10 -11.04
N GLU A 56 4.33 10.31 -9.73
CA GLU A 56 3.09 10.63 -9.00
C GLU A 56 1.91 9.65 -9.20
N LYS A 57 2.14 8.55 -9.91
CA LYS A 57 1.14 7.52 -10.18
C LYS A 57 0.77 6.77 -8.90
N LYS A 58 -0.53 6.58 -8.71
CA LYS A 58 -1.11 5.75 -7.65
C LYS A 58 -1.68 4.48 -8.29
N THR A 59 -1.27 3.32 -7.82
CA THR A 59 -1.87 2.04 -8.19
C THR A 59 -2.48 1.39 -6.96
N TYR A 60 -3.59 0.68 -7.16
CA TYR A 60 -4.34 0.05 -6.08
C TYR A 60 -4.28 -1.46 -6.20
N HIS A 61 -4.10 -2.13 -5.08
CA HIS A 61 -3.97 -3.57 -4.98
C HIS A 61 -4.74 -4.08 -3.75
N SER A 62 -4.96 -5.40 -3.70
CA SER A 62 -5.52 -6.04 -2.51
C SER A 62 -4.56 -5.87 -1.33
N VAL A 63 -5.11 -5.67 -0.13
CA VAL A 63 -4.32 -5.51 1.11
C VAL A 63 -3.39 -6.71 1.30
N SER A 64 -3.89 -7.92 1.08
CA SER A 64 -3.14 -9.18 1.19
C SER A 64 -1.84 -9.25 0.36
N VAL A 65 -1.74 -8.53 -0.75
CA VAL A 65 -0.54 -8.55 -1.61
C VAL A 65 0.65 -7.89 -0.91
N PHE A 66 0.39 -6.76 -0.24
CA PHE A 66 1.43 -5.99 0.44
C PHE A 66 1.46 -6.21 1.93
N TYR A 67 0.34 -6.62 2.52
CA TYR A 67 0.16 -6.82 3.94
C TYR A 67 -0.50 -8.19 4.18
N PRO A 68 0.23 -9.30 3.93
CA PRO A 68 -0.35 -10.65 4.01
C PRO A 68 -0.76 -11.04 5.43
N GLU A 69 -0.05 -10.55 6.44
CA GLU A 69 -0.30 -10.85 7.87
C GLU A 69 -1.09 -9.75 8.58
N TYR A 70 -1.62 -8.77 7.83
CA TYR A 70 -2.42 -7.67 8.37
C TYR A 70 -3.89 -7.91 8.01
N ILE A 71 -4.48 -8.94 8.61
CA ILE A 71 -5.91 -9.29 8.54
C ILE A 71 -6.29 -9.91 9.88
#